data_AF-A0A370ET84-F1
#
_entry.id   AF-A0A370ET84-F1
#
_cell.length_a   1.000
_cell.length_b   1.000
_cell.length_c   1.000
_cell.angle_alpha   90.00
_cell.angle_beta   90.00
_cell.angle_gamma   90.00
#
_symmetry.space_group_name_H-M   'P 1'
#
loop_
_entity.id
_entity.type
_entity.pdbx_description
1 polymer ?
#
loop_
_entity_poly.entity_id
_entity_poly.type
_entity_poly.pdbx_seq_one_letter_code
_entity_poly.pdbx_strand_id
1 'polypeptide(L)'
;MKHPNTKAFWLYYRITSITNLAFSAIFAAIKLDFIWLFLIYGTFGTGVGILFFNYYYKNQYYFYHNLGYTRRKLAQNTFLVNIPILIIGLTLFLIG
;
A
#
# COMPACT_ATOMS: atom_id res chain seq x y z
N MET A 1 8.94 6.59 -25.05
CA MET A 1 8.35 5.96 -23.84
C MET A 1 6.95 6.51 -23.64
N LYS A 2 5.92 5.68 -23.45
CA LYS A 2 4.54 6.14 -23.23
C LYS A 2 4.44 6.72 -21.81
N HIS A 3 3.94 7.94 -21.64
CA HIS A 3 3.77 8.54 -20.31
C HIS A 3 2.79 7.68 -19.49
N PRO A 4 3.15 7.28 -18.25
CA PRO A 4 2.30 6.42 -17.45
C PRO A 4 0.99 7.13 -17.10
N ASN A 5 -0.14 6.44 -17.29
CA ASN A 5 -1.44 7.01 -16.93
C ASN A 5 -1.56 7.11 -15.39
N THR A 6 -1.64 8.32 -14.84
CA THR A 6 -1.69 8.54 -13.39
C THR A 6 -2.93 7.92 -12.74
N LYS A 7 -4.08 7.89 -13.43
CA LYS A 7 -5.32 7.28 -12.93
C LYS A 7 -5.17 5.78 -12.69
N ALA A 8 -4.38 5.11 -13.53
CA ALA A 8 -4.12 3.68 -13.37
C ALA A 8 -3.37 3.40 -12.06
N PHE A 9 -2.33 4.19 -11.75
CA PHE A 9 -1.63 4.03 -10.48
C PHE A 9 -2.57 4.22 -9.28
N TRP A 10 -3.45 5.23 -9.30
CA TRP A 10 -4.39 5.45 -8.21
C TRP A 10 -5.41 4.31 -8.03
N LEU A 11 -5.82 3.66 -9.12
CA LEU A 11 -6.68 2.47 -9.05
C LEU A 11 -5.95 1.30 -8.38
N TYR A 12 -4.70 1.03 -8.79
CA TYR A 12 -3.84 0.03 -8.16
C TYR A 12 -3.65 0.33 -6.66
N TYR A 13 -3.26 1.57 -6.36
CA TYR A 13 -3.02 2.05 -5.01
C TYR A 13 -4.26 1.85 -4.13
N ARG A 14 -5.45 2.25 -4.60
CA ARG A 14 -6.70 2.07 -3.85
C ARG A 14 -6.95 0.62 -3.46
N ILE A 15 -6.77 -0.34 -4.37
CA ILE A 15 -6.99 -1.77 -4.09
C ILE A 15 -5.97 -2.27 -3.06
N THR A 16 -4.69 -1.94 -3.24
CA THR A 16 -3.64 -2.32 -2.29
C THR A 16 -3.87 -1.67 -0.92
N SER A 17 -4.31 -0.41 -0.87
CA SER A 17 -4.51 0.37 0.34
C SER A 17 -5.73 -0.07 1.15
N ILE A 18 -6.82 -0.49 0.51
CA ILE A 18 -7.99 -1.04 1.21
C ILE A 18 -7.60 -2.36 1.89
N THR A 19 -6.88 -3.22 1.18
CA THR A 19 -6.42 -4.49 1.74
C THR A 19 -5.43 -4.27 2.88
N ASN A 20 -4.47 -3.35 2.68
CA ASN A 20 -3.54 -2.92 3.71
C ASN A 20 -4.27 -2.41 4.96
N LEU A 21 -5.29 -1.56 4.78
CA LEU A 21 -6.07 -1.01 5.89
C LEU A 21 -6.78 -2.12 6.67
N ALA A 22 -7.43 -3.05 5.98
CA ALA A 22 -8.13 -4.16 6.62
C ALA A 22 -7.15 -5.02 7.45
N PHE A 23 -6.01 -5.37 6.87
CA PHE A 23 -4.96 -6.14 7.57
C PHE A 23 -4.43 -5.38 8.79
N SER A 24 -4.08 -4.10 8.62
CA SER A 24 -3.51 -3.30 9.70
C SER A 24 -4.52 -3.04 10.82
N ALA A 25 -5.81 -2.86 10.49
CA ALA A 25 -6.88 -2.70 11.47
C ALA A 25 -7.11 -3.95 12.32
N ILE A 26 -7.05 -5.14 11.71
CA ILE A 26 -7.13 -6.41 12.44
C ILE A 26 -6.00 -6.49 13.47
N PHE A 27 -4.77 -6.17 13.09
CA PHE A 27 -3.63 -6.21 14.02
C PHE A 27 -3.71 -5.15 15.11
N ALA A 28 -4.12 -3.92 14.78
CA ALA A 28 -4.30 -2.85 15.76
C ALA A 28 -5.38 -3.23 16.80
N ALA A 29 -6.48 -3.86 16.36
CA ALA A 29 -7.53 -4.34 17.27
C ALA A 29 -7.01 -5.42 18.23
N ILE A 30 -6.14 -6.34 17.77
CA ILE A 30 -5.51 -7.37 18.62
C ILE A 30 -4.59 -6.74 19.67
N LYS A 31 -3.89 -5.66 19.33
CA LYS A 31 -2.97 -4.96 20.24
C LYS A 31 -3.66 -3.95 21.17
N LEU A 32 -4.94 -3.66 20.95
CA LEU A 32 -5.71 -2.63 21.66
C LEU A 32 -5.06 -1.23 21.64
N ASP A 33 -4.28 -0.95 20.61
CA ASP A 33 -3.55 0.32 20.48
C ASP A 33 -3.55 0.79 19.02
N PHE A 34 -4.07 2.01 18.84
CA PHE A 34 -4.30 2.63 17.55
C PHE A 34 -3.00 3.03 16.84
N ILE A 35 -1.88 3.20 17.56
CA ILE A 35 -0.59 3.53 16.96
C ILE A 35 -0.11 2.41 16.03
N TRP A 36 -0.38 1.15 16.38
CA TRP A 36 -0.05 -0.01 15.55
C TRP A 36 -0.73 -0.01 14.19
N LEU A 37 -1.90 0.65 14.06
CA LEU A 37 -2.57 0.79 12.77
C LEU A 37 -1.65 1.50 11.76
N PHE A 38 -1.08 2.64 12.15
CA PHE A 38 -0.24 3.46 11.28
C PHE A 38 1.10 2.79 10.99
N LEU A 39 1.74 2.22 12.02
CA LEU A 39 3.04 1.56 11.88
C LEU A 39 2.95 0.35 10.94
N ILE A 40 1.94 -0.49 11.12
CA ILE A 40 1.75 -1.67 10.26
C ILE A 40 1.34 -1.23 8.86
N TYR A 41 0.44 -0.24 8.73
CA TYR A 41 -0.01 0.26 7.44
C TYR A 41 1.16 0.77 6.59
N GLY A 42 2.02 1.60 7.18
CA GLY A 42 3.18 2.18 6.52
C GLY A 42 4.32 1.20 6.22
N THR A 43 4.34 0.03 6.87
CA THR A 43 5.37 -1.00 6.71
C THR A 43 4.81 -2.28 6.10
N PHE A 44 4.57 -3.30 6.91
CA PHE A 44 4.22 -4.66 6.50
C PHE A 44 2.87 -4.74 5.78
N GLY A 45 1.88 -3.97 6.22
CA GLY A 45 0.55 -3.99 5.61
C GLY A 45 0.57 -3.55 4.14
N THR A 46 1.49 -2.64 3.76
CA THR A 46 1.70 -2.27 2.35
C THR A 46 2.14 -3.47 1.52
N GLY A 47 3.06 -4.28 2.06
CA GLY A 47 3.48 -5.54 1.44
C GLY A 47 2.33 -6.52 1.28
N VAL A 48 1.47 -6.67 2.30
CA VAL A 48 0.28 -7.52 2.24
C VAL A 48 -0.69 -7.06 1.15
N GLY A 49 -0.94 -5.76 1.04
CA GLY A 49 -1.77 -5.19 -0.03
C GLY A 49 -1.23 -5.51 -1.43
N ILE A 50 0.09 -5.39 -1.62
CA ILE A 50 0.77 -5.74 -2.88
C ILE A 50 0.68 -7.25 -3.17
N LEU A 51 0.89 -8.09 -2.16
CA LEU A 51 0.78 -9.55 -2.30
C LEU A 51 -0.63 -9.98 -2.66
N PHE A 52 -1.63 -9.40 -2.01
CA PHE A 52 -3.04 -9.62 -2.34
C PHE A 52 -3.34 -9.24 -3.78
N PHE A 53 -2.90 -8.06 -4.23
CA PHE A 53 -3.04 -7.67 -5.62
C PHE A 53 -2.34 -8.65 -6.56
N ASN A 54 -1.14 -9.11 -6.20
CA ASN A 54 -0.38 -10.07 -6.99
C ASN A 54 -1.05 -11.45 -7.07
N TYR A 55 -1.77 -11.87 -6.03
CA TYR A 55 -2.48 -13.13 -6.02
C TYR A 55 -3.80 -13.06 -6.81
N TYR A 56 -4.68 -12.11 -6.47
CA TYR A 56 -6.03 -12.03 -7.04
C TYR A 56 -6.12 -11.29 -8.37
N TYR A 57 -5.23 -10.31 -8.62
CA TYR A 57 -5.28 -9.44 -9.80
C TYR A 57 -4.04 -9.58 -10.69
N LYS A 58 -3.35 -10.73 -10.63
CA LYS A 58 -2.12 -11.00 -11.40
C LYS A 58 -2.27 -10.67 -12.88
N ASN A 59 -3.41 -11.01 -13.48
CA ASN A 59 -3.69 -10.79 -14.90
C ASN A 59 -3.81 -9.30 -15.25
N GLN A 60 -4.23 -8.45 -14.29
CA GLN A 60 -4.31 -7.00 -14.54
C GLN A 60 -2.93 -6.36 -14.69
N TYR A 61 -1.84 -6.98 -14.23
CA TYR A 61 -0.50 -6.45 -14.47
C TYR A 61 -0.14 -6.28 -15.95
N TYR A 62 -0.73 -7.09 -16.85
CA TYR A 62 -0.55 -6.89 -18.29
C TYR A 62 -1.17 -5.57 -18.76
N PHE A 63 -2.35 -5.23 -18.24
CA PHE A 63 -2.99 -3.94 -18.52
C PHE A 63 -2.13 -2.76 -18.03
N TYR A 64 -1.61 -2.83 -16.80
CA TYR A 64 -0.70 -1.81 -16.28
C TYR A 64 0.60 -1.70 -17.08
N HIS A 65 1.13 -2.83 -17.55
CA HIS A 65 2.31 -2.86 -18.42
C HIS A 65 2.06 -2.15 -19.75
N ASN A 66 0.90 -2.38 -20.37
CA ASN A 66 0.51 -1.67 -21.61
C ASN A 66 0.30 -0.16 -21.41
N LEU A 67 0.06 0.26 -20.17
CA LEU A 67 -0.02 1.66 -19.76
C LEU A 67 1.32 2.26 -19.30
N GLY A 68 2.43 1.53 -19.42
CA GLY A 68 3.78 2.02 -19.12
C GLY A 68 4.24 1.82 -17.68
N TYR A 69 3.51 1.02 -16.87
CA TYR A 69 3.94 0.66 -15.52
C TYR A 69 4.55 -0.73 -15.46
N THR A 70 5.69 -0.86 -14.79
CA THR A 70 6.18 -2.17 -14.36
C THR A 70 5.59 -2.53 -12.99
N ARG A 71 5.52 -3.83 -12.67
CA ARG A 71 5.07 -4.29 -11.35
C ARG A 71 5.89 -3.66 -10.22
N ARG A 72 7.21 -3.59 -10.42
CA ARG A 72 8.14 -2.96 -9.47
C ARG A 72 7.86 -1.48 -9.28
N LYS A 73 7.58 -0.73 -10.36
CA LYS A 73 7.28 0.70 -10.29
C LYS A 73 5.97 0.97 -9.55
N LEU A 74 4.94 0.14 -9.76
CA LEU A 74 3.70 0.20 -8.99
C LEU A 74 3.95 -0.01 -7.50
N ALA A 75 4.65 -1.10 -7.15
CA ALA A 75 4.97 -1.42 -5.76
C ALA A 75 5.80 -0.31 -5.08
N GLN A 76 6.87 0.15 -5.72
CA GLN A 76 7.73 1.22 -5.21
C GLN A 76 6.94 2.52 -5.00
N ASN A 77 6.11 2.91 -5.96
CA ASN A 77 5.28 4.10 -5.83
C ASN A 77 4.27 3.95 -4.68
N THR A 78 3.68 2.77 -4.47
CA THR A 78 2.78 2.53 -3.32
C THR A 78 3.52 2.69 -1.99
N PHE A 79 4.74 2.16 -1.85
CA PHE A 79 5.55 2.39 -0.66
C PHE A 79 5.85 3.88 -0.45
N LEU A 80 6.26 4.59 -1.50
CA LEU A 80 6.56 6.03 -1.43
C LEU A 80 5.34 6.85 -0.98
N VAL A 81 4.16 6.54 -1.51
CA VAL A 81 2.91 7.24 -1.12
C VAL A 81 2.52 6.95 0.34
N ASN A 82 2.92 5.79 0.89
CA ASN A 82 2.62 5.42 2.28
C ASN A 82 3.65 5.95 3.30
N ILE A 83 4.78 6.52 2.87
CA ILE A 83 5.80 7.09 3.77
C ILE A 83 5.22 8.15 4.73
N PRO A 84 4.39 9.12 4.31
CA PRO A 84 3.82 10.09 5.24
C PRO A 84 3.00 9.44 6.36
N ILE A 85 2.29 8.35 6.06
CA ILE A 85 1.50 7.60 7.06
C ILE A 85 2.43 6.91 8.06
N LEU A 86 3.55 6.35 7.58
CA LEU A 86 4.59 5.80 8.44
C LEU A 86 5.18 6.86 9.36
N ILE A 87 5.51 8.04 8.84
CA ILE A 87 6.06 9.15 9.62
C ILE A 87 5.07 9.57 10.72
N ILE A 88 3.77 9.69 10.40
CA ILE A 88 2.74 9.99 11.40
C ILE A 88 2.74 8.93 12.51
N GLY A 89 2.73 7.65 12.14
CA GLY A 89 2.77 6.55 13.11
C GLY A 89 4.00 6.58 14.02
N LEU A 90 5.18 6.85 13.45
CA LEU A 90 6.43 6.96 14.21
C LEU A 90 6.41 8.17 15.16
N THR A 91 5.94 9.32 14.70
CA THR A 91 5.83 10.51 15.54
C THR A 91 4.88 10.28 16.71
N LEU A 92 3.73 9.66 16.48
CA LEU A 92 2.79 9.32 17.57
C LEU A 92 3.39 8.32 18.56
N PHE A 93 4.13 7.32 18.06
CA PHE A 93 4.82 6.34 18.90
C PHE A 93 5.94 6.94 19.77
N LEU A 94 6.59 8.02 19.31
CA LEU A 94 7.68 8.66 20.06
C LEU A 94 7.18 9.66 21.12
N ILE A 95 5.97 10.19 20.96
CA ILE A 95 5.40 11.22 21.85
C ILE A 95 4.42 10.61 22.87
N GLY A 96 3.75 9.52 22.52
CA GLY A 96 2.91 8.74 23.43
C GLY A 96 3.70 7.76 24.27
#